data_AF-A0A060ZAC4-F1
#
_entry.id   AF-A0A060ZAC4-F1
#
_cell.length_a   1.000
_cell.length_b   1.000
_cell.length_c   1.000
_cell.angle_alpha   90.00
_cell.angle_beta   90.00
_cell.angle_gamma   90.00
#
_symmetry.space_group_name_H-M   'P 1'
#
loop_
_entity.id
_entity.type
_entity.pdbx_description
1 polymer ?
#
loop_
_entity_poly.entity_id
_entity_poly.type
_entity_poly.pdbx_seq_one_letter_code
_entity_poly.pdbx_strand_id
1 'polypeptide(L)'
;MANLEQTEDDPKHAKMSTEVSVLTNLTANGPSAAGGGDPGAFPSLIPSFASACKLVSTPYSCLVMDTHRRHIALSPMYLKKKRTGIQEELNTELLRYSER
;
A
#
# COMPACT_ATOMS: atom_id res chain seq x y z
N MET A 1 -54.36 -9.54 -1.09
CA MET A 1 -53.91 -10.58 -2.06
C MET A 1 -52.42 -10.39 -2.29
N ALA A 2 -51.69 -11.51 -2.40
CA ALA A 2 -50.24 -11.67 -2.52
C ALA A 2 -49.42 -11.56 -1.20
N ASN A 3 -49.29 -12.71 -0.54
CA ASN A 3 -48.15 -13.10 0.29
C ASN A 3 -46.91 -13.32 -0.61
N LEU A 4 -45.71 -13.06 -0.10
CA LEU A 4 -44.51 -13.78 -0.53
C LEU A 4 -43.49 -13.81 0.62
N GLU A 5 -43.52 -14.89 1.39
CA GLU A 5 -42.41 -15.34 2.23
C GLU A 5 -41.58 -16.35 1.43
N GLN A 6 -40.24 -16.24 1.48
CA GLN A 6 -39.20 -17.25 1.21
C GLN A 6 -37.88 -16.50 0.98
N THR A 7 -36.68 -16.95 1.34
CA THR A 7 -36.13 -17.99 2.23
C THR A 7 -34.61 -17.77 2.10
N GLU A 8 -33.87 -17.89 3.19
CA GLU A 8 -32.41 -18.01 3.15
C GLU A 8 -32.04 -19.31 2.41
N ASP A 9 -31.26 -19.20 1.33
CA ASP A 9 -30.51 -20.34 0.79
C ASP A 9 -29.22 -19.83 0.14
N ASP A 10 -28.11 -20.31 0.68
CA ASP A 10 -26.76 -20.26 0.15
C ASP A 10 -26.61 -21.35 -0.91
N PRO A 11 -26.16 -21.05 -2.14
CA PRO A 11 -25.60 -22.07 -2.99
C PRO A 11 -24.14 -21.75 -3.35
N LYS A 12 -23.24 -22.46 -2.68
CA LYS A 12 -21.96 -22.95 -3.22
C LYS A 12 -22.01 -23.29 -4.72
N HIS A 13 -21.03 -22.79 -5.47
CA HIS A 13 -20.18 -23.44 -6.50
C HIS A 13 -19.53 -22.31 -7.34
N ALA A 14 -18.40 -22.43 -8.04
CA ALA A 14 -17.50 -23.51 -8.33
C ALA A 14 -16.08 -22.91 -8.46
N LYS A 15 -15.09 -23.77 -8.29
CA LYS A 15 -13.67 -23.47 -8.37
C LYS A 15 -13.28 -23.00 -9.77
N MET A 16 -12.57 -21.89 -9.88
CA MET A 16 -11.55 -21.73 -10.90
C MET A 16 -10.28 -21.21 -10.21
N SER A 17 -9.36 -22.15 -10.00
CA SER A 17 -7.98 -21.89 -9.66
C SER A 17 -7.39 -20.97 -10.73
N THR A 18 -6.92 -19.80 -10.31
CA THR A 18 -5.78 -19.16 -10.97
C THR A 18 -4.77 -18.90 -9.88
N GLU A 19 -3.90 -19.89 -9.74
CA GLU A 19 -2.62 -19.81 -9.07
C GLU A 19 -1.82 -18.62 -9.61
N VAL A 20 -1.86 -17.49 -8.89
CA VAL A 20 -0.78 -16.51 -8.98
C VAL A 20 0.20 -16.84 -7.86
N SER A 21 1.22 -17.63 -8.22
CA SER A 21 2.39 -17.85 -7.38
C SER A 21 3.11 -16.53 -7.18
N VAL A 22 2.83 -15.83 -6.09
CA VAL A 22 3.83 -14.96 -5.48
C VAL A 22 4.54 -15.80 -4.43
N LEU A 23 5.50 -16.57 -4.92
CA LEU A 23 6.54 -17.15 -4.08
C LEU A 23 7.43 -15.99 -3.61
N THR A 24 7.34 -15.65 -2.33
CA THR A 24 8.53 -15.25 -1.56
C THR A 24 8.23 -15.36 -0.07
N ASN A 25 8.35 -16.59 0.42
CA ASN A 25 8.51 -16.84 1.84
C ASN A 25 9.94 -16.41 2.24
N LEU A 26 10.07 -15.45 3.15
CA LEU A 26 11.22 -15.38 4.04
C LEU A 26 10.74 -15.19 5.47
N THR A 27 10.24 -16.29 6.05
CA THR A 27 10.32 -16.51 7.48
C THR A 27 11.69 -17.13 7.76
N ALA A 28 12.60 -16.34 8.31
CA ALA A 28 13.84 -16.83 8.90
C ALA A 28 13.91 -16.35 10.35
N ASN A 29 13.11 -16.98 11.22
CA ASN A 29 13.35 -16.92 12.66
C ASN A 29 14.15 -18.16 13.06
N GLY A 30 15.47 -17.98 13.18
CA GLY A 30 16.42 -18.93 13.75
C GLY A 30 17.78 -18.25 13.87
N PRO A 31 18.43 -18.24 15.05
CA PRO A 31 19.66 -17.49 15.25
C PRO A 31 20.85 -18.32 14.78
N SER A 32 21.68 -17.81 13.86
CA SER A 32 23.14 -18.00 13.84
C SER A 32 23.79 -17.39 12.59
N ALA A 33 24.71 -16.47 12.87
CA ALA A 33 26.05 -16.28 12.31
C ALA A 33 26.34 -16.46 10.80
N ALA A 34 27.06 -15.44 10.32
CA ALA A 34 28.14 -15.45 9.33
C ALA A 34 27.79 -15.40 7.82
N GLY A 35 28.03 -14.21 7.24
CA GLY A 35 28.96 -14.05 6.12
C GLY A 35 28.45 -14.42 4.73
N GLY A 36 27.97 -13.43 3.98
CA GLY A 36 27.76 -13.55 2.54
C GLY A 36 26.73 -12.56 1.98
N GLY A 37 26.88 -11.26 2.27
CA GLY A 37 26.03 -10.23 1.68
C GLY A 37 26.57 -9.83 0.31
N ASP A 38 25.78 -10.03 -0.73
CA ASP A 38 25.95 -9.34 -2.02
C ASP A 38 26.01 -7.81 -1.75
N PRO A 39 27.11 -7.11 -2.10
CA PRO A 39 27.23 -5.67 -1.85
C PRO A 39 26.40 -4.82 -2.82
N GLY A 40 25.58 -5.43 -3.69
CA GLY A 40 24.86 -4.77 -4.78
C GLY A 40 23.35 -4.62 -4.56
N ALA A 41 22.75 -5.39 -3.67
CA ALA A 41 21.33 -5.28 -3.35
C ALA A 41 21.11 -4.47 -2.07
N PHE A 42 21.22 -3.14 -2.15
CA PHE A 42 20.62 -2.30 -1.11
C PHE A 42 19.10 -2.51 -1.17
N PRO A 43 18.47 -3.16 -0.17
CA PRO A 43 17.02 -3.24 -0.12
C PRO A 43 16.49 -1.81 -0.19
N SER A 44 15.48 -1.59 -1.03
CA SER A 44 14.89 -0.29 -1.33
C SER A 44 14.88 0.59 -0.07
N LEU A 45 15.73 1.63 -0.07
CA LEU A 45 16.00 2.48 1.08
C LEU A 45 14.75 3.24 1.59
N ILE A 46 13.67 3.21 0.82
CA ILE A 46 12.47 3.99 1.03
C ILE A 46 11.44 3.14 1.77
N PRO A 47 11.10 3.47 3.02
CA PRO A 47 10.06 2.78 3.75
C PRO A 47 8.69 3.02 3.12
N SER A 48 7.78 2.04 3.23
CA SER A 48 6.37 2.27 2.96
C SER A 48 5.81 3.31 3.95
N PHE A 49 4.69 3.95 3.60
CA PHE A 49 4.04 4.95 4.49
C PHE A 49 3.78 4.38 5.89
N ALA A 50 3.20 3.19 5.98
CA ALA A 50 2.92 2.54 7.27
C ALA A 50 4.20 2.23 8.07
N SER A 51 5.29 1.89 7.40
CA SER A 51 6.60 1.69 8.05
C SER A 51 7.21 3.02 8.51
N ALA A 52 7.09 4.08 7.70
CA ALA A 52 7.54 5.42 8.05
C ALA A 52 6.79 5.98 9.28
N CYS A 53 5.47 5.77 9.36
CA CYS A 53 4.68 6.17 10.54
C CYS A 53 5.20 5.56 11.84
N LYS A 54 5.68 4.31 11.83
CA LYS A 54 6.26 3.66 13.02
C LYS A 54 7.60 4.29 13.43
N LEU A 55 8.34 4.86 12.48
CA LEU A 55 9.61 5.56 12.73
C LEU A 55 9.43 6.98 13.25
N VAL A 56 8.23 7.56 13.17
CA VAL A 56 7.99 8.92 13.69
C VAL A 56 8.22 8.99 15.21
N SER A 57 7.91 7.93 15.95
CA SER A 57 8.06 7.89 17.42
C SER A 57 9.43 7.38 17.89
N THR A 58 10.33 6.99 16.98
CA THR A 58 11.64 6.44 17.37
C THR A 58 12.64 7.55 17.72
N PRO A 59 13.57 7.32 18.67
CA PRO A 59 14.56 8.31 19.03
C PRO A 59 15.46 8.66 17.83
N TYR A 60 15.85 9.93 17.72
CA TYR A 60 16.67 10.47 16.63
C TYR A 60 16.02 10.41 15.22
N SER A 61 14.71 10.19 15.12
CA SER A 61 13.99 10.30 13.86
C SER A 61 13.80 11.77 13.45
N CYS A 62 14.02 12.07 12.17
CA CYS A 62 13.74 13.38 11.57
C CYS A 62 12.37 13.43 10.87
N LEU A 63 11.59 12.35 10.97
CA LEU A 63 10.29 12.24 10.30
C LEU A 63 9.20 12.89 11.14
N VAL A 64 8.31 13.64 10.49
CA VAL A 64 7.13 14.25 11.10
C VAL A 64 5.91 13.82 10.30
N MET A 65 4.84 13.46 11.00
CA MET A 65 3.55 13.18 10.36
C MET A 65 2.69 14.45 10.42
N ASP A 66 2.45 15.04 9.25
CA ASP A 66 1.66 16.26 9.11
C ASP A 66 0.40 16.05 8.28
N THR A 67 -0.65 16.83 8.57
CA THR A 67 -1.93 16.78 7.85
C THR A 67 -2.04 17.99 6.93
N HIS A 68 -2.09 17.76 5.63
CA HIS A 68 -2.09 18.84 4.65
C HIS A 68 -3.39 18.87 3.81
N ARG A 69 -3.96 20.07 3.62
CA ARG A 69 -5.16 20.30 2.80
C ARG A 69 -4.84 21.30 1.69
N ARG A 70 -4.97 20.86 0.43
CA ARG A 70 -4.73 21.71 -0.75
C ARG A 70 -5.77 21.50 -1.84
N HIS A 71 -5.83 22.47 -2.74
CA HIS A 71 -6.54 22.34 -4.00
C HIS A 71 -5.65 21.61 -5.01
N ILE A 72 -6.24 20.67 -5.75
CA ILE A 72 -5.57 19.87 -6.77
C ILE A 72 -6.34 20.04 -8.07
N ALA A 73 -5.66 20.53 -9.10
CA ALA A 73 -6.22 20.58 -10.44
C ALA A 73 -6.19 19.16 -11.04
N LEU A 74 -7.34 18.67 -11.51
CA LEU A 74 -7.44 17.35 -12.13
C LEU A 74 -7.88 17.50 -13.58
N SER A 75 -7.29 16.69 -14.46
CA SER A 75 -7.74 16.57 -15.85
C SER A 75 -9.20 16.09 -15.91
N PRO A 76 -10.02 16.57 -16.86
CA PRO A 76 -11.40 16.13 -17.04
C PRO A 76 -11.54 14.61 -17.29
N MET A 77 -10.46 13.93 -17.71
CA MET A 77 -10.42 12.46 -17.80
C MET A 77 -10.73 11.76 -16.47
N TYR A 78 -10.43 12.41 -15.33
CA TYR A 78 -10.65 11.85 -13.99
C TYR A 78 -12.00 12.24 -13.36
N LEU A 79 -12.95 12.85 -14.09
CA LEU A 79 -14.24 13.30 -13.53
C LEU A 79 -15.01 12.20 -12.76
N LYS A 80 -15.00 10.96 -13.27
CA LYS A 80 -15.62 9.78 -12.64
C LYS A 80 -14.64 8.94 -11.79
N LYS A 81 -13.36 9.33 -11.75
CA LYS A 81 -12.26 8.60 -11.10
C LYS A 81 -11.37 9.55 -10.29
N LYS A 82 -11.99 10.43 -9.50
CA LYS A 82 -11.28 11.51 -8.77
C LYS A 82 -10.15 10.98 -7.89
N ARG A 83 -10.36 9.87 -7.17
CA ARG A 83 -9.34 9.26 -6.30
C ARG A 83 -8.09 8.86 -7.07
N THR A 84 -8.24 8.28 -8.26
CA THR A 84 -7.13 7.88 -9.11
C THR A 84 -6.34 9.09 -9.60
N GLY A 85 -7.02 10.13 -10.09
CA GLY A 85 -6.35 11.35 -10.55
C GLY A 85 -5.61 12.06 -9.41
N ILE A 86 -6.19 12.11 -8.21
CA ILE A 86 -5.51 12.66 -7.02
C ILE A 86 -4.25 11.83 -6.72
N GLN A 87 -4.38 10.50 -6.66
CA GLN A 87 -3.24 9.62 -6.36
C GLN A 87 -2.09 9.83 -7.35
N GLU A 88 -2.40 9.95 -8.64
CA GLU A 88 -1.41 10.16 -9.68
C GLU A 88 -0.68 11.49 -9.51
N GLU A 89 -1.41 12.58 -9.29
CA GLU A 89 -0.82 13.90 -9.03
C GLU A 89 0.08 13.87 -7.79
N LEU A 90 -0.40 13.30 -6.67
CA LEU A 90 0.38 13.19 -5.43
C LEU A 90 1.65 12.35 -5.63
N ASN A 91 1.56 11.28 -6.42
CA ASN A 91 2.71 10.41 -6.68
C ASN A 91 3.83 11.12 -7.43
N THR A 92 3.52 12.10 -8.30
CA THR A 92 4.55 12.85 -9.04
C THR A 92 5.43 13.73 -8.13
N GLU A 93 4.91 14.11 -6.97
CA GLU A 93 5.61 14.94 -5.98
C GLU A 93 6.37 14.13 -4.93
N LEU A 94 6.12 12.83 -4.81
CA LEU A 94 6.81 11.98 -3.83
C LEU A 94 8.32 12.03 -4.04
N LEU A 95 9.07 11.98 -2.93
CA LEU A 95 10.53 12.00 -2.89
C LEU A 95 11.16 13.29 -3.46
N ARG A 96 10.38 14.36 -3.57
CA ARG A 96 10.86 15.70 -3.91
C ARG A 96 10.81 16.61 -2.69
N TYR A 97 11.74 17.55 -2.65
CA TYR A 97 11.67 18.63 -1.69
C TYR A 97 10.45 19.51 -1.99
N SER A 98 9.72 19.88 -0.94
CA SER A 98 8.64 20.86 -0.99
C SER A 98 8.97 22.03 -0.06
N GLU A 99 8.88 23.25 -0.57
CA GLU A 99 9.12 24.49 0.19
C GLU A 99 7.93 24.89 1.10
N ARG A 100 6.87 24.08 1.12
CA ARG A 100 5.58 24.42 1.74
C ARG A 100 5.63 24.56 3.24
#